data_AF-A0A7Z0LNA6-F1
#
_entry.id   AF-A0A7Z0LNA6-F1
#
_cell.length_a   1.000
_cell.length_b   1.000
_cell.length_c   1.000
_cell.angle_alpha   90.00
_cell.angle_beta   90.00
_cell.angle_gamma   90.00
#
_symmetry.space_group_name_H-M   'P 1'
#
loop_
_entity.id
_entity.type
_entity.pdbx_description
1 polymer ?
#
loop_
_entity_poly.entity_id
_entity_poly.type
_entity_poly.pdbx_seq_one_letter_code
_entity_poly.pdbx_strand_id
1 'polypeptide(L)'
;MEQQKQMMGMGWGRFAAMIATSTFIMFFLMYQLVYSFDHAMLSLNRLTASLVMGCVMTVVMLAFMWSMYKGMGTKIAVLVLALLFAVILLFVNRSQVLIGDVNFMKSMIPHHSIAINNSRRASISDPRVRELADQIIAAQVREIAEMKLLLNDIAQNGEQGEENLPPRSTKITPEMERKIEKVVQ
;
A
#
# COMPACT_ATOMS: atom_id res chain seq x y z
N MET A 1 -38.60 -38.13 0.66
CA MET A 1 -37.64 -37.18 0.06
C MET A 1 -36.61 -36.79 1.11
N GLU A 2 -35.75 -37.74 1.50
CA GLU A 2 -34.68 -37.56 2.49
C GLU A 2 -33.40 -37.05 1.81
N GLN A 3 -33.50 -35.88 1.17
CA GLN A 3 -32.33 -35.15 0.65
C GLN A 3 -32.34 -33.70 1.11
N GLN A 4 -32.89 -33.45 2.32
CA GLN A 4 -32.87 -32.12 2.91
C GLN A 4 -31.52 -31.87 3.61
N LYS A 5 -30.57 -31.44 2.79
CA LYS A 5 -29.55 -30.44 3.15
C LYS A 5 -28.54 -30.85 4.23
N GLN A 6 -27.69 -31.82 3.90
CA GLN A 6 -26.35 -31.87 4.49
C GLN A 6 -25.56 -30.66 3.96
N MET A 7 -25.81 -29.46 4.50
CA MET A 7 -24.89 -28.33 4.30
C MET A 7 -23.60 -28.75 4.99
N MET A 8 -22.67 -29.32 4.21
CA MET A 8 -21.32 -29.58 4.68
C MET A 8 -20.73 -28.24 5.10
N GLY A 9 -20.77 -27.96 6.41
CA GLY A 9 -20.20 -26.75 6.97
C GLY A 9 -18.76 -26.60 6.48
N MET A 10 -18.40 -25.42 6.01
CA MET A 10 -17.07 -25.20 5.46
C MET A 10 -16.05 -25.32 6.59
N GLY A 11 -15.01 -26.12 6.39
CA GLY A 11 -13.95 -26.28 7.38
C GLY A 11 -13.16 -24.98 7.58
N TRP A 12 -12.80 -24.69 8.83
CA TRP A 12 -11.98 -23.53 9.19
C TRP A 12 -10.63 -23.49 8.45
N GLY A 13 -10.06 -24.65 8.13
CA GLY A 13 -8.84 -24.74 7.31
C GLY A 13 -9.01 -24.20 5.89
N ARG A 14 -10.17 -24.43 5.25
CA ARG A 14 -10.47 -23.86 3.93
C ARG A 14 -10.64 -22.36 3.98
N PHE A 15 -11.27 -21.85 5.04
CA PHE A 15 -11.39 -20.41 5.25
C PHE A 15 -10.03 -19.74 5.42
N ALA A 16 -9.17 -20.28 6.30
CA ALA A 16 -7.81 -19.77 6.51
C ALA A 16 -6.98 -19.81 5.22
N ALA A 17 -7.03 -20.92 4.47
CA ALA A 17 -6.35 -21.06 3.19
C ALA A 17 -6.83 -20.01 2.18
N MET A 18 -8.15 -19.78 2.08
CA MET A 18 -8.71 -18.77 1.19
C MET A 18 -8.20 -17.37 1.55
N ILE A 19 -8.23 -17.00 2.83
CA ILE A 19 -7.72 -15.69 3.27
C ILE A 19 -6.24 -15.53 2.97
N ALA A 20 -5.42 -16.55 3.28
CA ALA A 20 -3.98 -16.52 3.04
C ALA A 20 -3.65 -16.40 1.54
N THR A 21 -4.27 -17.24 0.70
CA THR A 21 -4.08 -17.21 -0.75
C THR A 21 -4.52 -15.88 -1.36
N SER A 22 -5.69 -15.37 -0.99
CA SER A 22 -6.17 -14.06 -1.46
C SER A 22 -5.25 -12.92 -1.02
N THR A 23 -4.77 -12.93 0.23
CA THR A 23 -3.83 -11.90 0.73
C THR A 23 -2.52 -11.94 -0.04
N PHE A 24 -1.99 -13.13 -0.29
CA PHE A 24 -0.77 -13.33 -1.08
C PHE A 24 -0.93 -12.81 -2.51
N ILE A 25 -2.00 -13.20 -3.22
CA ILE A 25 -2.29 -12.72 -4.58
C ILE A 25 -2.42 -11.19 -4.58
N MET A 26 -3.20 -10.63 -3.64
CA MET A 26 -3.42 -9.20 -3.55
C MET A 26 -2.11 -8.43 -3.33
N PHE A 27 -1.18 -8.95 -2.51
CA PHE A 27 0.13 -8.32 -2.33
C PHE A 27 0.89 -8.11 -3.66
N PHE A 28 0.88 -9.09 -4.56
CA PHE A 28 1.50 -8.94 -5.89
C PHE A 28 0.68 -8.05 -6.82
N LEU A 29 -0.66 -8.14 -6.78
CA LEU A 29 -1.53 -7.28 -7.57
C LEU A 29 -1.40 -5.80 -7.20
N MET A 30 -0.93 -5.46 -6.00
CA MET A 30 -0.63 -4.07 -5.65
C MET A 30 0.45 -3.45 -6.55
N TYR A 31 1.29 -4.24 -7.25
CA TYR A 31 2.30 -3.74 -8.19
C TYR A 31 1.77 -3.52 -9.61
N GLN A 32 0.49 -3.80 -9.89
CA GLN A 32 -0.08 -3.77 -11.24
C GLN A 32 0.03 -2.41 -11.97
N LEU A 33 0.16 -1.29 -11.23
CA LEU A 33 0.27 0.06 -11.80
C LEU A 33 1.71 0.60 -11.85
N VAL A 34 2.69 -0.19 -11.41
CA VAL A 34 4.10 0.23 -11.47
C VAL A 34 4.51 0.33 -12.95
N TYR A 35 5.08 1.47 -13.35
CA TYR A 35 5.47 1.76 -14.73
C TYR A 35 6.55 0.81 -15.28
N SER A 36 7.52 0.40 -14.46
CA SER A 36 8.62 -0.52 -14.82
C SER A 36 8.82 -1.59 -13.76
N PHE A 37 9.08 -2.84 -14.16
CA PHE A 37 9.38 -3.94 -13.24
C PHE A 37 10.61 -3.66 -12.37
N ASP A 38 11.59 -2.89 -12.87
CA ASP A 38 12.77 -2.47 -12.10
C ASP A 38 12.46 -1.51 -10.94
N HIS A 39 11.21 -1.06 -10.83
CA HIS A 39 10.72 -0.24 -9.72
C HIS A 39 9.92 -1.07 -8.70
N ALA A 40 9.68 -2.37 -8.96
CA ALA A 40 8.94 -3.24 -8.06
C ALA A 40 9.83 -3.71 -6.89
N MET A 41 9.86 -2.89 -5.84
CA MET A 41 10.63 -3.15 -4.63
C MET A 41 9.75 -3.75 -3.54
N LEU A 42 10.26 -4.77 -2.84
CA LEU A 42 9.61 -5.27 -1.62
C LEU A 42 9.59 -4.16 -0.56
N SER A 43 8.40 -3.83 -0.06
CA SER A 43 8.21 -2.76 0.92
C SER A 43 7.34 -3.21 2.09
N LEU A 44 7.74 -2.77 3.28
CA LEU A 44 7.03 -3.10 4.51
C LEU A 44 5.60 -2.50 4.50
N ASN A 45 5.41 -1.28 4.00
CA ASN A 45 4.09 -0.65 3.89
C ASN A 45 3.11 -1.50 3.06
N ARG A 46 3.54 -2.05 1.91
CA ARG A 46 2.67 -2.89 1.07
C ARG A 46 2.34 -4.21 1.75
N LEU A 47 3.30 -4.80 2.45
CA LEU A 47 3.07 -6.02 3.22
C LEU A 47 2.09 -5.78 4.37
N THR A 48 2.29 -4.71 5.16
CA THR A 48 1.38 -4.35 6.24
C THR A 48 -0.02 -4.04 5.71
N ALA A 49 -0.12 -3.29 4.61
CA ALA A 49 -1.39 -3.00 3.95
C ALA A 49 -2.10 -4.26 3.45
N SER A 50 -1.39 -5.24 2.86
CA SER A 50 -2.00 -6.50 2.44
C SER A 50 -2.52 -7.31 3.62
N LEU A 51 -1.80 -7.33 4.75
CA LEU A 51 -2.26 -7.96 5.98
C LEU A 51 -3.50 -7.27 6.56
N VAL A 52 -3.58 -5.94 6.57
CA VAL A 52 -4.79 -5.19 6.97
C VAL A 52 -5.98 -5.62 6.11
N MET A 53 -5.80 -5.67 4.78
CA MET A 53 -6.84 -6.13 3.86
C MET A 53 -7.27 -7.58 4.16
N GLY A 54 -6.32 -8.48 4.44
CA GLY A 54 -6.61 -9.85 4.85
C GLY A 54 -7.45 -9.94 6.12
N CYS A 55 -7.15 -9.12 7.13
CA CYS A 55 -7.94 -9.04 8.37
C CYS A 55 -9.35 -8.50 8.12
N VAL A 56 -9.49 -7.43 7.33
CA VAL A 56 -10.81 -6.87 6.99
C VAL A 56 -11.63 -7.87 6.19
N MET A 57 -11.01 -8.54 5.22
CA MET A 57 -11.65 -9.58 4.42
C MET A 57 -12.11 -10.75 5.29
N THR A 58 -11.33 -11.15 6.29
CA THR A 58 -11.71 -12.16 7.29
C THR A 58 -13.01 -11.76 8.00
N VAL A 59 -13.11 -10.50 8.46
CA VAL A 59 -14.31 -9.98 9.13
C VAL A 59 -15.52 -10.00 8.19
N VAL A 60 -15.37 -9.42 6.99
CA VAL A 60 -16.46 -9.33 6.00
C VAL A 60 -16.95 -10.71 5.60
N MET A 61 -16.04 -11.60 5.18
CA MET A 61 -16.40 -12.93 4.72
C MET A 61 -17.09 -13.75 5.82
N LEU A 62 -16.57 -13.71 7.04
CA LEU A 62 -17.16 -14.44 8.16
C LEU A 62 -18.55 -13.89 8.53
N ALA A 63 -18.79 -12.59 8.39
CA ALA A 63 -20.11 -11.98 8.60
C ALA A 63 -21.14 -12.47 7.57
N PHE A 64 -20.80 -12.49 6.28
CA PHE A 64 -21.70 -12.96 5.22
C PHE A 64 -21.90 -14.47 5.22
N MET A 65 -20.88 -15.24 5.60
CA MET A 65 -20.89 -16.70 5.58
C MET A 65 -21.14 -17.30 6.97
N TRP A 66 -21.80 -16.54 7.85
CA TRP A 66 -21.93 -16.87 9.28
C TRP A 66 -22.49 -18.27 9.54
N SER A 67 -23.53 -18.68 8.81
CA SER A 67 -24.20 -19.98 9.00
C SER A 67 -23.38 -21.17 8.49
N MET A 68 -22.35 -20.94 7.68
CA MET A 68 -21.56 -22.01 7.06
C MET A 68 -20.49 -22.59 7.99
N TYR A 69 -20.08 -21.85 9.01
CA TYR A 69 -19.06 -22.29 9.96
C TYR A 69 -19.68 -22.80 11.27
N LYS A 70 -19.05 -23.81 11.89
CA LYS A 70 -19.51 -24.37 13.18
C LYS A 70 -18.75 -23.74 14.35
N GLY A 71 -19.43 -23.66 15.50
CA GLY A 71 -18.87 -23.18 16.77
C GLY A 71 -19.00 -21.66 16.94
N MET A 72 -19.91 -21.23 17.83
CA MET A 72 -20.12 -19.80 18.10
C MET A 72 -18.87 -19.13 18.69
N GLY A 73 -18.22 -19.80 19.65
CA GLY A 73 -16.99 -19.32 20.26
C GLY A 73 -15.85 -19.11 19.25
N THR A 74 -15.66 -20.05 18.32
CA THR A 74 -14.62 -19.93 17.28
C THR A 74 -14.89 -18.76 16.34
N LYS A 75 -16.15 -18.54 15.93
CA LYS A 75 -16.50 -17.37 15.08
C LYS A 75 -16.19 -16.06 15.78
N ILE A 76 -16.63 -15.93 17.03
CA ILE A 76 -16.40 -14.72 17.82
C ILE A 76 -14.90 -14.52 18.02
N ALA A 77 -14.15 -15.57 18.36
CA ALA A 77 -12.70 -15.50 18.51
C ALA A 77 -12.01 -15.03 17.23
N VAL A 78 -12.34 -15.61 16.07
CA VAL A 78 -11.78 -15.21 14.76
C VAL A 78 -12.13 -13.76 14.44
N LEU A 79 -13.37 -13.32 14.66
CA LEU A 79 -13.78 -11.94 14.44
C LEU A 79 -13.01 -10.95 15.32
N VAL A 80 -12.95 -11.22 16.63
CA VAL A 80 -12.28 -10.33 17.59
C VAL A 80 -10.80 -10.26 17.29
N LEU A 81 -10.14 -11.39 17.03
CA LEU A 81 -8.74 -11.41 16.65
C LEU A 81 -8.49 -10.66 15.35
N ALA A 82 -9.29 -10.92 14.30
CA ALA A 82 -9.13 -10.24 13.02
C ALA A 82 -9.32 -8.72 13.15
N LEU A 83 -10.31 -8.27 13.91
CA LEU A 83 -10.54 -6.84 14.14
C LEU A 83 -9.40 -6.20 14.94
N LEU A 84 -8.93 -6.87 16.00
CA LEU A 84 -7.82 -6.41 16.82
C LEU A 84 -6.53 -6.29 15.99
N PHE A 85 -6.18 -7.32 15.21
CA PHE A 85 -5.04 -7.29 14.30
C PHE A 85 -5.20 -6.20 13.23
N ALA A 86 -6.39 -6.02 12.65
CA ALA A 86 -6.64 -4.96 11.68
C ALA A 86 -6.36 -3.57 12.27
N VAL A 87 -6.83 -3.30 13.49
CA VAL A 87 -6.62 -2.01 14.18
C VAL A 87 -5.13 -1.79 14.48
N ILE A 88 -4.43 -2.80 15.00
CA ILE A 88 -3.00 -2.72 15.30
C ILE A 88 -2.19 -2.48 14.02
N LEU A 89 -2.42 -3.28 12.98
CA LEU A 89 -1.71 -3.16 11.70
C LEU A 89 -2.02 -1.82 11.02
N LEU A 90 -3.27 -1.34 11.09
CA LEU A 90 -3.64 -0.02 10.59
C LEU A 90 -2.91 1.09 11.35
N PHE A 91 -2.82 1.00 12.67
CA PHE A 91 -2.05 1.94 13.49
C PHE A 91 -0.58 1.94 13.10
N VAL A 92 0.07 0.78 13.01
CA VAL A 92 1.46 0.64 12.56
C VAL A 92 1.67 1.24 11.17
N ASN A 93 0.77 0.92 10.23
CA ASN A 93 0.84 1.45 8.87
C ASN A 93 0.59 2.96 8.80
N ARG A 94 -0.14 3.55 9.74
CA ARG A 94 -0.40 5.00 9.78
C ARG A 94 0.67 5.78 10.52
N SER A 95 1.29 5.19 11.54
CA SER A 95 2.29 5.86 12.37
C SER A 95 3.67 5.91 11.73
N GLN A 96 3.95 5.02 10.76
CA GLN A 96 5.24 4.93 10.05
C GLN A 96 6.47 4.70 10.96
N VAL A 97 6.26 4.31 12.24
CA VAL A 97 7.33 4.17 13.25
C VAL A 97 8.36 3.08 12.94
N LEU A 98 8.04 2.15 12.04
CA LEU A 98 8.94 1.06 11.62
C LEU A 98 9.61 1.34 10.26
N ILE A 99 9.45 2.54 9.71
CA ILE A 99 9.92 2.91 8.38
C ILE A 99 11.12 3.86 8.50
N GLY A 100 12.31 3.29 8.45
CA GLY A 100 13.57 4.05 8.27
C GLY A 100 13.91 4.28 6.80
N ASP A 101 15.04 4.95 6.54
CA ASP A 101 15.45 5.47 5.23
C ASP A 101 15.38 4.44 4.10
N VAL A 102 15.94 3.25 4.31
CA VAL A 102 15.93 2.17 3.31
C VAL A 102 14.51 1.71 2.98
N ASN A 103 13.66 1.50 4.00
CA ASN A 103 12.28 1.07 3.80
C ASN A 103 11.42 2.19 3.19
N PHE A 104 11.69 3.44 3.56
CA PHE A 104 11.09 4.61 2.94
C PHE A 104 11.36 4.61 1.44
N MET A 105 12.63 4.57 1.02
CA MET A 105 13.00 4.58 -0.40
C MET A 105 12.46 3.35 -1.16
N LYS A 106 12.52 2.15 -0.59
CA LYS A 106 11.92 0.94 -1.20
C LYS A 106 10.41 1.04 -1.35
N SER A 107 9.71 1.77 -0.48
CA SER A 107 8.28 2.02 -0.63
C SER A 107 7.98 3.15 -1.64
N MET A 108 8.85 4.16 -1.71
CA MET A 108 8.65 5.35 -2.54
C MET A 108 8.99 5.11 -4.00
N ILE A 109 9.99 4.30 -4.35
CA ILE A 109 10.30 3.94 -5.74
C ILE A 109 9.05 3.40 -6.48
N PRO A 110 8.35 2.35 -6.01
CA PRO A 110 7.14 1.88 -6.67
C PRO A 110 5.99 2.90 -6.59
N HIS A 111 5.90 3.73 -5.54
CA HIS A 111 4.91 4.81 -5.46
C HIS A 111 5.11 5.84 -6.58
N HIS A 112 6.34 6.31 -6.77
CA HIS A 112 6.70 7.27 -7.81
C HIS A 112 6.48 6.69 -9.21
N SER A 113 6.78 5.39 -9.37
CA SER A 113 6.52 4.64 -10.59
C SER A 113 5.04 4.65 -11.01
N ILE A 114 4.10 4.61 -10.04
CA ILE A 114 2.66 4.70 -10.33
C ILE A 114 2.30 6.09 -10.87
N ALA A 115 2.87 7.16 -10.29
CA ALA A 115 2.65 8.53 -10.77
C ALA A 115 3.14 8.70 -12.22
N ILE A 116 4.28 8.11 -12.56
CA ILE A 116 4.79 8.07 -13.94
C ILE A 116 3.80 7.33 -14.85
N ASN A 117 3.34 6.13 -14.46
CA ASN A 117 2.41 5.35 -15.26
C ASN A 117 1.13 6.14 -15.57
N ASN A 118 0.53 6.77 -14.56
CA ASN A 118 -0.71 7.52 -14.69
C ASN A 118 -0.52 8.76 -15.57
N SER A 119 0.55 9.53 -15.34
CA SER A 119 0.85 10.76 -16.09
C SER A 119 1.13 10.50 -17.58
N ARG A 120 1.77 9.35 -17.88
CA ARG A 120 2.06 8.93 -19.25
C ARG A 120 0.86 8.38 -20.02
N ARG A 121 -0.05 7.69 -19.33
CA ARG A 121 -1.16 6.95 -19.97
C ARG A 121 -2.47 7.73 -20.01
N ALA A 122 -2.64 8.75 -19.18
CA ALA A 122 -3.86 9.55 -19.16
C ALA A 122 -4.07 10.33 -20.46
N SER A 123 -5.31 10.32 -20.96
CA SER A 123 -5.76 11.13 -22.10
C SER A 123 -6.02 12.57 -21.64
N ILE A 124 -4.96 13.37 -21.59
CA ILE A 124 -4.99 14.79 -21.16
C ILE A 124 -4.98 15.68 -22.40
N SER A 125 -5.99 16.54 -22.53
CA SER A 125 -6.16 17.48 -23.65
C SER A 125 -5.82 18.93 -23.30
N ASP A 126 -6.02 19.38 -22.06
CA ASP A 126 -5.65 20.73 -21.62
C ASP A 126 -4.10 20.84 -21.55
N PRO A 127 -3.47 21.76 -22.31
CA PRO A 127 -2.02 21.91 -22.32
C PRO A 127 -1.41 22.18 -20.94
N ARG A 128 -2.13 22.89 -20.06
CA ARG A 128 -1.65 23.22 -18.71
C ARG A 128 -1.59 21.96 -17.83
N VAL A 129 -2.56 21.07 -18.00
CA VAL A 129 -2.59 19.78 -17.30
C VAL A 129 -1.54 18.83 -17.88
N ARG A 130 -1.26 18.88 -19.19
CA ARG A 130 -0.16 18.12 -19.80
C ARG A 130 1.19 18.59 -19.26
N GLU A 131 1.42 19.89 -19.20
CA GLU A 131 2.64 20.44 -18.64
C GLU A 131 2.85 19.99 -17.19
N LEU A 132 1.80 20.04 -16.36
CA LEU A 132 1.85 19.53 -14.99
C LEU A 132 2.20 18.02 -14.94
N ALA A 133 1.58 17.21 -15.80
CA ALA A 133 1.86 15.77 -15.87
C ALA A 133 3.31 15.49 -16.29
N ASP A 134 3.85 16.26 -17.22
CA ASP A 134 5.23 16.11 -17.69
C ASP A 134 6.24 16.55 -16.62
N GLN A 135 5.92 17.60 -15.85
CA GLN A 135 6.70 18.01 -14.67
C GLN A 135 6.70 16.91 -13.59
N ILE A 136 5.55 16.27 -13.33
CA ILE A 136 5.45 15.12 -12.43
C ILE A 136 6.35 13.99 -12.93
N ILE A 137 6.30 13.64 -14.23
CA ILE A 137 7.16 12.58 -14.79
C ILE A 137 8.64 12.93 -14.58
N ALA A 138 9.06 14.14 -14.92
CA ALA A 138 10.45 14.56 -14.81
C ALA A 138 10.96 14.49 -13.36
N ALA A 139 10.18 15.01 -12.40
CA ALA A 139 10.52 14.95 -10.98
C ALA A 139 10.64 13.51 -10.49
N GLN A 140 9.63 12.69 -10.77
CA GLN A 140 9.54 11.33 -10.24
C GLN A 140 10.59 10.39 -10.84
N VAL A 141 10.97 10.58 -12.12
CA VAL A 141 12.09 9.83 -12.74
C VAL A 141 13.41 10.18 -12.07
N ARG A 142 13.68 11.47 -11.84
CA ARG A 142 14.89 11.93 -11.15
C ARG A 142 14.95 11.37 -9.71
N GLU A 143 13.86 11.48 -8.97
CA GLU A 143 13.77 11.02 -7.58
C GLU A 143 13.94 9.49 -7.46
N ILE A 144 13.43 8.71 -8.42
CA ILE A 144 13.71 7.26 -8.47
C ILE A 144 15.20 6.98 -8.65
N ALA A 145 15.88 7.72 -9.53
CA ALA A 145 17.32 7.55 -9.73
C ALA A 145 18.11 7.92 -8.47
N GLU A 146 17.76 9.03 -7.82
CA GLU A 146 18.36 9.46 -6.54
C GLU A 146 18.16 8.42 -5.44
N MET A 147 16.94 7.91 -5.26
CA MET A 147 16.67 6.86 -4.27
C MET A 147 17.45 5.56 -4.56
N LYS A 148 17.58 5.16 -5.83
CA LYS A 148 18.39 3.98 -6.20
C LYS A 148 19.87 4.18 -5.89
N LEU A 149 20.40 5.38 -6.13
CA LEU A 149 21.77 5.73 -5.81
C LEU A 149 22.00 5.73 -4.29
N LEU A 150 21.11 6.37 -3.51
CA LEU A 150 21.19 6.41 -2.04
C LEU A 150 21.07 5.01 -1.43
N LEU A 151 20.19 4.15 -1.94
CA LEU A 151 20.09 2.77 -1.48
C LEU A 151 21.39 1.99 -1.69
N ASN A 152 22.07 2.21 -2.81
CA ASN A 152 23.35 1.56 -3.08
C ASN A 152 24.47 2.14 -2.21
N ASP A 153 24.50 3.47 -2.04
CA ASP A 153 25.48 4.14 -1.19
C ASP A 153 25.37 3.70 0.27
N ILE A 154 24.16 3.72 0.85
CA ILE A 154 23.92 3.28 2.23
C ILE A 154 24.28 1.79 2.42
N ALA A 155 24.03 0.95 1.41
CA ALA A 155 24.41 -0.46 1.47
C ALA A 155 25.94 -0.69 1.49
N GLN A 156 26.71 0.22 0.90
CA GLN A 156 28.17 0.13 0.83
C GLN A 156 28.88 0.88 1.97
N ASN A 157 28.34 2.04 2.34
CA ASN A 157 29.01 3.04 3.18
C ASN A 157 28.30 3.29 4.52
N GLY A 158 27.10 2.73 4.72
CA GLY A 158 26.28 2.98 5.90
C GLY A 158 25.45 4.26 5.82
N GLU A 159 24.56 4.46 6.81
CA GLU A 159 23.73 5.68 6.91
C GLU A 159 24.56 6.87 7.40
N GLN A 160 24.24 8.07 6.91
CA GLN A 160 24.87 9.31 7.35
C GLN A 160 24.08 9.93 8.50
N GLY A 161 24.37 9.47 9.72
CA GLY A 161 23.74 9.95 10.96
C GLY A 161 22.81 8.90 11.57
N GLU A 162 22.49 9.10 12.85
CA GLU A 162 21.68 8.17 13.66
C GLU A 162 20.39 8.80 14.20
N GLU A 163 20.23 10.11 14.03
CA GLU A 163 19.09 10.86 14.57
C GLU A 163 18.00 11.11 13.53
N ASN A 164 16.74 11.00 13.97
CA ASN A 164 15.60 11.32 13.12
C ASN A 164 15.51 12.84 12.87
N LEU A 165 15.56 13.25 11.60
CA LEU A 165 15.44 14.65 11.21
C LEU A 165 13.97 15.09 11.08
N PRO A 166 13.61 16.31 11.53
CA PRO A 166 12.24 16.79 11.43
C PRO A 166 11.85 17.11 9.97
N PRO A 167 10.60 16.82 9.55
CA PRO A 167 10.13 17.15 8.22
C PRO A 167 9.91 18.66 8.03
N ARG A 168 9.94 19.13 6.78
CA ARG A 168 9.48 20.48 6.44
C ARG A 168 7.99 20.66 6.70
N SER A 169 7.55 21.91 6.89
CA SER A 169 6.12 22.25 7.03
C SER A 169 5.32 22.00 5.74
N THR A 170 4.05 21.61 5.91
CA THR A 170 3.06 21.47 4.83
C THR A 170 2.36 22.77 4.45
N LYS A 171 2.61 23.87 5.19
CA LYS A 171 2.06 25.18 4.85
C LYS A 171 2.56 25.65 3.48
N ILE A 172 1.65 26.08 2.63
CA ILE A 172 1.96 26.72 1.35
C ILE A 172 2.68 28.03 1.66
N THR A 173 3.87 28.21 1.10
CA THR A 173 4.61 29.46 1.26
C THR A 173 4.09 30.51 0.27
N PRO A 174 4.27 31.82 0.51
CA PRO A 174 3.90 32.86 -0.45
C PRO A 174 4.59 32.71 -1.82
N GLU A 175 5.73 32.03 -1.89
CA GLU A 175 6.36 31.68 -3.16
C GLU A 175 5.62 30.55 -3.89
N MET A 176 5.21 29.50 -3.16
CA MET A 176 4.41 28.41 -3.71
C MET A 176 3.04 28.91 -4.19
N GLU A 177 2.38 29.77 -3.41
CA GLU A 177 1.09 30.37 -3.77
C GLU A 177 1.19 31.11 -5.12
N ARG A 178 2.19 31.96 -5.29
CA ARG A 178 2.46 32.63 -6.58
C ARG A 178 2.74 31.66 -7.72
N LYS A 179 3.39 30.53 -7.47
CA LYS A 179 3.60 29.49 -8.50
C LYS A 179 2.31 28.76 -8.85
N ILE A 180 1.44 28.49 -7.87
CA ILE A 180 0.15 27.84 -8.05
C ILE A 180 -0.80 28.73 -8.86
N GLU A 181 -0.90 30.02 -8.52
CA GLU A 181 -1.77 30.97 -9.22
C GLU A 181 -1.41 31.14 -10.70
N LYS A 182 -0.11 31.04 -11.05
CA LYS A 182 0.34 31.11 -12.44
C LYS A 182 -0.14 29.95 -13.30
N VAL A 183 -0.55 28.82 -12.72
CA VAL A 183 -1.03 27.65 -13.49
C VAL A 183 -2.32 27.97 -14.24
N VAL A 184 -3.12 28.92 -13.76
CA VAL A 184 -4.42 29.28 -14.35
C VAL A 184 -4.39 30.59 -15.16
N GLN A 185 -3.24 31.27 -15.22
CA GLN A 185 -3.03 32.50 -15.98
C GLN A 185 -2.49 32.20 -17.37
#